data_AF-A0A0C9Z4T7-F1
#
_entry.id   AF-A0A0C9Z4T7-F1
#
_cell.length_a   1.000
_cell.length_b   1.000
_cell.length_c   1.000
_cell.angle_alpha   90.00
_cell.angle_beta   90.00
_cell.angle_gamma   90.00
#
_symmetry.space_group_name_H-M   'P 1'
#
loop_
_entity.id
_entity.type
_entity.pdbx_description
1 polymer ?
#
loop_
_entity_poly.entity_id
_entity_poly.type
_entity_poly.pdbx_seq_one_letter_code
_entity_poly.pdbx_strand_id
1 'polypeptide(L)' 'MRLVYLPAYSPDFNPIEEGFSALKSRIRCNRDYVRGELTGELTCDPYQMLWDAVFASMTPQKAQGWFAHSGYIA' A
#
# COMPACT_ATOMS: atom_id res chain seq x y z
N MET A 1 -20.46 -5.17 15.55
CA MET A 1 -19.42 -4.36 14.85
C MET A 1 -18.78 -3.45 15.88
N ARG A 2 -17.45 -3.47 16.03
CA ARG A 2 -16.73 -2.62 16.98
C ARG A 2 -16.03 -1.52 16.20
N LEU A 3 -16.31 -0.26 16.56
CA LEU A 3 -15.61 0.90 16.02
C LEU A 3 -14.50 1.31 16.99
N VAL A 4 -13.32 1.60 16.46
CA VAL A 4 -12.18 2.14 17.22
C VAL A 4 -11.89 3.53 16.70
N TYR A 5 -11.95 4.53 17.58
CA TYR A 5 -11.64 5.91 17.24
C TYR A 5 -10.15 6.18 17.44
N LEU A 6 -9.54 6.90 16.51
CA LEU A 6 -8.16 7.34 16.61
C LEU A 6 -8.10 8.81 17.07
N PRO A 7 -7.12 9.19 17.90
CA PRO A 7 -6.82 10.59 18.13
C PRO A 7 -6.43 11.28 16.81
N ALA A 8 -6.67 12.59 16.74
CA ALA A 8 -6.27 13.37 15.57
C ALA A 8 -4.76 13.26 15.32
N TYR A 9 -4.36 13.22 14.05
CA TYR A 9 -2.95 13.15 13.62
C TYR A 9 -2.15 11.98 14.23
N SER A 10 -2.79 10.83 14.44
CA SER A 10 -2.11 9.62 14.93
C SER A 10 -1.96 8.56 13.83
N PRO A 11 -1.13 8.80 12.79
CA PRO A 11 -0.93 7.84 11.70
C PRO A 11 -0.30 6.54 12.20
N ASP A 12 0.46 6.58 13.30
CA ASP A 12 1.11 5.41 13.90
C ASP A 12 0.10 4.38 14.44
N PHE A 13 -1.15 4.79 14.68
CA PHE A 13 -2.24 3.89 15.07
C PHE A 13 -3.11 3.44 13.89
N ASN A 14 -2.74 3.80 12.65
CA ASN A 14 -3.52 3.48 11.45
C ASN A 14 -2.70 2.57 10.51
N PRO A 15 -2.90 1.24 10.53
CA PRO A 15 -2.08 0.30 9.79
C PRO A 15 -2.16 0.46 8.26
N ILE A 16 -3.18 1.16 7.75
CA ILE A 16 -3.29 1.45 6.32
C ILE A 16 -2.18 2.39 5.83
N GLU A 17 -1.62 3.24 6.71
CA GLU A 17 -0.56 4.19 6.37
C GLU A 17 0.72 3.47 5.97
N GLU A 18 1.09 2.41 6.70
CA GLU A 18 2.21 1.53 6.35
C GLU A 18 1.96 0.78 5.03
N GLY A 19 0.72 0.35 4.80
CA GLY A 19 0.30 -0.24 3.53
C GLY A 19 0.52 0.69 2.34
N PHE A 20 0.08 1.96 2.46
CA PHE A 20 0.33 2.97 1.43
C PHE A 20 1.81 3.31 1.29
N SER A 21 2.56 3.34 2.39
CA SER A 21 4.02 3.53 2.36
C SER A 21 4.70 2.42 1.55
N ALA A 22 4.35 1.16 1.80
CA ALA A 22 4.87 0.00 1.07
C ALA A 22 4.51 0.05 -0.43
N LEU A 23 3.26 0.38 -0.77
CA LEU A 23 2.82 0.55 -2.16
C LEU A 23 3.62 1.65 -2.87
N LYS A 24 3.73 2.83 -2.26
CA LYS A 24 4.52 3.94 -2.80
C LYS A 24 5.97 3.54 -3.01
N SER A 25 6.56 2.82 -2.05
CA SER A 25 7.94 2.30 -2.19
C SER A 25 8.05 1.37 -3.39
N ARG A 26 7.11 0.43 -3.57
CA ARG A 26 7.11 -0.50 -4.70
C ARG A 26 7.02 0.23 -6.05
N ILE A 27 6.12 1.20 -6.16
CA ILE A 27 5.97 2.03 -7.38
C ILE A 27 7.28 2.76 -7.67
N ARG A 28 7.90 3.37 -6.65
CA ARG A 28 9.18 4.08 -6.80
C ARG A 28 10.34 3.17 -7.21
N CYS A 29 10.39 1.94 -6.69
CA CYS A 29 11.40 0.96 -7.07
C CYS A 29 11.23 0.48 -8.52
N ASN A 30 10.01 0.51 -9.07
CA ASN A 30 9.70 0.10 -10.45
C ASN A 30 9.45 1.30 -11.36
N ARG A 31 10.11 2.44 -11.08
CA ARG A 31 9.83 3.75 -11.70
C ARG A 31 9.76 3.71 -13.22
N ASP A 32 10.68 3.04 -13.88
CA ASP A 32 10.78 3.05 -15.34
C ASP A 32 9.62 2.28 -15.98
N TYR A 33 9.29 1.11 -15.44
CA TYR A 33 8.10 0.35 -15.83
C TYR A 33 6.82 1.18 -15.62
N VAL A 34 6.64 1.76 -14.43
CA VAL A 34 5.48 2.60 -14.10
C VAL A 34 5.37 3.78 -15.06
N ARG A 35 6.48 4.44 -15.41
CA ARG A 35 6.47 5.54 -16.38
C ARG A 35 6.09 5.09 -17.78
N GLY A 36 6.53 3.89 -18.19
CA GLY A 36 6.13 3.29 -19.46
C GLY A 36 4.63 3.03 -19.53
N GLU A 37 4.06 2.45 -18.48
CA GLU A 37 2.61 2.19 -18.40
C GLU A 37 1.75 3.47 -18.32
N LEU A 38 2.36 4.61 -17.98
CA LEU A 38 1.69 5.91 -17.89
C LEU A 38 1.83 6.76 -19.15
N THR A 39 2.43 6.26 -20.24
CA THR A 39 2.55 7.03 -21.50
C THR A 39 1.23 7.14 -22.26
N GLY A 40 0.28 6.23 -22.02
CA GLY A 40 -1.01 6.20 -22.70
C GLY A 40 -0.97 5.54 -24.08
N GLU A 41 0.08 4.76 -24.37
CA GLU A 41 0.16 3.94 -25.59
C GLU A 41 -0.88 2.80 -25.58
N LEU A 42 -1.21 2.27 -26.76
CA LEU A 42 -2.23 1.24 -26.95
C LEU A 42 -1.99 -0.05 -26.14
N THR A 43 -0.74 -0.35 -25.80
CA THR A 43 -0.35 -1.54 -25.04
C THR A 43 -0.30 -1.31 -23.53
N CYS A 44 -0.46 -0.06 -23.07
CA CYS A 44 -0.36 0.26 -21.66
C CYS A 44 -1.62 -0.16 -20.89
N ASP A 45 -1.43 -0.66 -19.67
CA ASP A 45 -2.49 -0.89 -18.70
C ASP A 45 -2.07 -0.39 -17.31
N PRO A 46 -2.24 0.91 -17.03
CA PRO A 46 -1.85 1.48 -15.75
C PRO A 46 -2.70 0.96 -14.58
N TYR A 47 -3.92 0.46 -14.83
CA TYR A 47 -4.77 -0.08 -13.78
C TYR A 47 -4.29 -1.47 -13.36
N GLN A 48 -3.96 -2.34 -14.32
CA GLN A 48 -3.37 -3.64 -14.01
C GLN A 48 -2.03 -3.48 -13.30
N MET A 49 -1.17 -2.57 -13.76
CA MET A 49 0.10 -2.23 -13.11
C MET A 49 -0.08 -1.80 -11.64
N LEU A 50 -1.10 -0.99 -11.35
CA LEU A 50 -1.42 -0.59 -9.97
C LEU A 50 -1.95 -1.77 -9.14
N TRP A 51 -2.81 -2.62 -9.70
CA TRP A 51 -3.30 -3.82 -9.03
C TRP A 51 -2.16 -4.76 -8.66
N ASP A 52 -1.24 -5.03 -9.59
CA ASP A 52 -0.07 -5.85 -9.35
C ASP A 52 0.82 -5.25 -8.25
N ALA A 53 1.00 -3.93 -8.25
CA ALA A 53 1.73 -3.24 -7.19
C ALA A 53 1.04 -3.39 -5.82
N VAL A 54 -0.29 -3.30 -5.75
CA VAL A 54 -1.07 -3.51 -4.51
C VAL A 54 -0.90 -4.93 -3.99
N PHE A 55 -1.20 -5.95 -4.80
CA PHE A 55 -1.14 -7.34 -4.36
C PHE A 55 0.28 -7.79 -3.98
N ALA A 56 1.29 -7.26 -4.67
CA ALA A 56 2.67 -7.60 -4.37
C ALA A 56 3.24 -6.80 -3.17
N SER A 57 2.59 -5.69 -2.76
CA SER A 57 3.02 -4.88 -1.62
C SER A 57 2.27 -5.22 -0.33
N MET A 58 0.99 -5.57 -0.42
CA MET A 58 0.07 -5.76 0.72
C MET A 58 -0.23 -7.24 0.97
N THR A 59 0.80 -8.01 1.28
CA THR A 59 0.65 -9.44 1.63
C THR A 59 0.05 -9.63 3.03
N PRO A 60 -0.62 -10.76 3.33
CA PRO A 60 -1.16 -11.05 4.66
C PRO A 60 -0.14 -10.94 5.80
N GLN A 61 1.10 -11.38 5.56
CA GLN A 61 2.18 -11.34 6.55
C GLN A 61 2.57 -9.90 6.91
N LYS A 62 2.68 -9.03 5.90
CA LYS A 62 2.91 -7.59 6.11
C LYS A 62 1.73 -6.93 6.82
N ALA A 63 0.50 -7.24 6.42
CA ALA A 63 -0.69 -6.72 7.08
C ALA A 63 -0.68 -7.06 8.58
N GLN A 64 -0.42 -8.32 8.93
CA GLN A 64 -0.28 -8.72 10.34
C GLN A 64 0.80 -7.91 11.06
N GLY A 65 1.96 -7.71 10.42
CA GLY A 65 3.04 -6.87 10.96
C GLY A 65 2.62 -5.42 11.21
N TRP A 66 1.89 -4.79 10.29
CA TRP A 66 1.41 -3.42 10.44
C TRP A 66 0.37 -3.28 11.56
N PHE A 67 -0.52 -4.25 11.69
CA PHE A 67 -1.47 -4.28 12.82
C PHE A 67 -0.77 -4.47 14.17
N ALA A 68 0.30 -5.28 14.21
CA ALA A 68 1.11 -5.45 15.41
C ALA A 68 1.89 -4.16 15.75
N HIS A 69 2.51 -3.53 14.75
CA HIS A 69 3.22 -2.25 14.92
C HIS A 69 2.28 -1.12 15.37
N SER A 70 1.04 -1.09 14.86
CA SER A 70 -0.01 -0.16 15.30
C SER A 70 -0.63 -0.51 16.68
N GLY A 71 -0.19 -1.59 17.33
CA GLY A 71 -0.61 -1.96 18.69
C GLY A 71 -1.94 -2.71 18.80
N TYR A 72 -2.47 -3.27 17.71
CA TYR A 72 -3.73 -4.01 17.71
C TYR A 72 -3.57 -5.51 17.93
N ILE A 73 -2.37 -6.05 17.70
CA ILE A 73 -2.05 -7.47 17.80
C ILE A 73 -0.73 -7.60 18.56
N ALA A 74 -0.63 -8.62 19.42
CA ALA A 74 0.59 -8.97 20.15
C ALA A 74 1.43 -9.98 19.37
#